data_AF-X1Q4L3-F1
#
_entry.id   AF-X1Q4L3-F1
#
_cell.length_a   1.000
_cell.length_b   1.000
_cell.length_c   1.000
_cell.angle_alpha   90.00
_cell.angle_beta   90.00
_cell.angle_gamma   90.00
#
_symmetry.space_group_name_H-M   'P 1'
#
loop_
_entity.id
_entity.type
_entity.pdbx_description
1 polymer ?
#
loop_
_entity_poly.entity_id
_entity_poly.type
_entity_poly.pdbx_seq_one_letter_code
_entity_poly.pdbx_strand_id
1 'polypeptide(L)'
;SSPSPHDFAQVYEKLLKEYKKIFSIHISSKLSAVIKSARIARGLIKAEKRIKIFDSLSGAMGTGFMVLTAARSILKKYSCDKILFLLNFLRDNIKMYGTIDTLKYLQRS
;
A
#
# COMPACT_ATOMS: atom_id res chain seq x y z
N SER A 1 -0.36 -4.86 -15.73
CA SER A 1 0.57 -3.70 -15.74
C SER A 1 0.50 -2.97 -14.41
N SER A 2 1.58 -2.31 -13.97
CA SER A 2 1.58 -1.48 -12.75
C SER A 2 1.40 0.00 -13.13
N PRO A 3 0.73 0.83 -12.32
CA PRO A 3 0.61 2.26 -12.59
C PRO A 3 1.99 2.95 -12.71
N SER A 4 2.05 3.99 -13.54
CA SER A 4 3.27 4.78 -13.73
C SER A 4 3.53 5.68 -12.52
N PRO A 5 4.78 6.16 -12.32
CA PRO A 5 5.05 7.19 -11.33
C PRO A 5 4.23 8.47 -11.53
N HIS A 6 3.89 8.81 -12.77
CA HIS A 6 3.09 9.99 -13.08
C HIS A 6 1.63 9.85 -12.59
N ASP A 7 1.02 8.68 -12.80
CA ASP A 7 -0.33 8.39 -12.29
C ASP A 7 -0.41 8.54 -10.76
N PHE A 8 0.61 8.04 -10.05
CA PHE A 8 0.73 8.22 -8.61
C PHE A 8 0.90 9.68 -8.21
N ALA A 9 1.75 10.43 -8.92
CA ALA A 9 2.01 11.83 -8.61
C ALA A 9 0.73 12.66 -8.70
N GLN A 10 -0.06 12.49 -9.77
CA GLN A 10 -1.33 13.19 -9.94
C GLN A 10 -2.30 12.93 -8.77
N VAL A 11 -2.47 11.66 -8.38
CA VAL A 11 -3.34 11.29 -7.26
C VAL A 11 -2.83 11.86 -5.94
N TYR A 12 -1.53 11.76 -5.68
CA TYR A 12 -0.92 12.29 -4.47
C TYR A 12 -1.05 13.81 -4.38
N GLU A 13 -0.76 14.54 -5.44
CA GLU A 13 -0.90 16.00 -5.46
C GLU A 13 -2.35 16.43 -5.20
N LYS A 14 -3.31 15.77 -5.85
CA LYS A 14 -4.73 16.03 -5.62
C LYS A 14 -5.10 15.82 -4.16
N LEU A 15 -4.74 14.68 -3.58
CA LEU A 15 -5.04 14.37 -2.18
C LEU A 15 -4.31 15.29 -1.19
N LEU A 16 -3.07 15.70 -1.48
CA LEU A 16 -2.31 16.59 -0.60
C LEU A 16 -2.80 18.04 -0.57
N LYS A 17 -3.72 18.42 -1.47
CA LYS A 17 -4.46 19.70 -1.38
C LYS A 17 -5.47 19.68 -0.23
N GLU A 18 -6.08 18.52 0.04
CA GLU A 18 -7.14 18.36 1.04
C GLU A 18 -6.61 17.74 2.35
N TYR A 19 -5.62 16.84 2.26
CA TYR A 19 -5.15 16.04 3.38
C TYR A 19 -3.69 16.32 3.74
N LYS A 20 -3.40 16.38 5.04
CA LYS A 20 -2.04 16.65 5.54
C LYS A 20 -1.07 15.49 5.29
N LYS A 21 -1.55 14.25 5.39
CA LYS A 21 -0.75 13.01 5.27
C LYS A 21 -1.53 11.94 4.50
N ILE A 22 -0.80 11.04 3.85
CA ILE A 22 -1.34 9.89 3.09
C ILE A 22 -0.66 8.60 3.58
N PHE A 23 -1.46 7.56 3.79
CA PHE A 23 -0.99 6.17 3.86
C PHE A 23 -1.31 5.49 2.54
N SER A 24 -0.28 5.16 1.77
CA SER A 24 -0.39 4.50 0.47
C SER A 24 0.01 3.04 0.62
N ILE A 25 -0.98 2.15 0.73
CA ILE A 25 -0.81 0.73 1.02
C ILE A 25 -1.02 -0.06 -0.28
N HIS A 26 -0.08 -0.93 -0.64
CA HIS A 26 -0.10 -1.64 -1.92
C HIS A 26 0.11 -3.14 -1.78
N ILE A 27 -0.26 -3.87 -2.83
CA ILE A 27 0.12 -5.27 -3.05
C ILE A 27 1.64 -5.46 -2.93
N SER A 28 2.02 -6.67 -2.52
CA SER A 28 3.40 -7.09 -2.33
C SER A 28 4.34 -6.61 -3.43
N SER A 29 5.48 -6.04 -3.04
CA SER A 29 6.55 -5.71 -3.99
C SER A 29 7.14 -6.95 -4.67
N LYS A 30 6.91 -8.16 -4.13
CA LYS A 30 7.33 -9.43 -4.75
C LYS A 30 6.45 -9.82 -5.95
N LEU A 31 5.26 -9.24 -6.06
CA LEU A 31 4.30 -9.52 -7.14
C LEU A 31 4.22 -8.38 -8.17
N SER A 32 4.66 -7.17 -7.81
CA SER A 32 4.48 -5.98 -8.64
C SER A 32 5.52 -4.90 -8.34
N ALA A 33 5.91 -4.15 -9.38
CA ALA A 33 6.77 -2.98 -9.25
C ALA A 33 6.04 -1.73 -8.68
N VAL A 34 4.77 -1.83 -8.28
CA VAL A 34 3.93 -0.71 -7.83
C VAL A 34 4.57 0.13 -6.71
N ILE A 35 5.28 -0.50 -5.77
CA ILE A 35 5.97 0.19 -4.67
C ILE A 35 7.09 1.10 -5.21
N LYS A 36 7.80 0.67 -6.26
CA LYS A 36 8.84 1.48 -6.90
C LYS A 36 8.22 2.71 -7.56
N SER A 37 7.14 2.54 -8.33
CA SER A 37 6.42 3.65 -8.96
C SER A 37 5.93 4.68 -7.93
N ALA A 38 5.29 4.21 -6.86
CA ALA A 38 4.80 5.06 -5.78
C ALA A 38 5.95 5.85 -5.10
N ARG A 39 7.10 5.20 -4.86
CA ARG A 39 8.27 5.85 -4.24
C ARG A 39 8.87 6.94 -5.13
N ILE A 40 8.99 6.68 -6.43
CA ILE A 40 9.44 7.67 -7.42
C ILE A 40 8.48 8.86 -7.41
N ALA A 41 7.18 8.62 -7.53
CA ALA A 41 6.15 9.65 -7.52
C ALA A 41 6.23 10.55 -6.28
N ARG A 42 6.33 9.95 -5.09
CA ARG A 42 6.50 10.68 -3.82
C ARG A 42 7.73 11.57 -3.82
N GLY A 43 8.84 11.11 -4.41
CA GLY A 43 10.07 11.89 -4.53
C GLY A 43 9.95 13.05 -5.52
N LEU A 44 9.29 12.83 -6.67
CA LEU A 44 9.03 13.87 -7.67
C LEU A 44 8.28 15.07 -7.06
N ILE A 45 7.34 14.81 -6.17
CA ILE A 45 6.53 15.84 -5.50
C ILE A 45 7.08 16.25 -4.12
N LYS A 46 8.28 15.78 -3.75
CA LYS A 46 9.00 16.09 -2.48
C LYS A 46 8.13 15.90 -1.22
N ALA A 47 7.37 14.80 -1.17
CA ALA A 47 6.37 14.54 -0.14
C ALA A 47 6.75 13.41 0.85
N GLU A 48 8.04 13.16 1.08
CA GLU A 48 8.56 12.07 1.93
C GLU A 48 8.03 12.11 3.36
N LYS A 49 7.84 13.34 3.90
CA LYS A 49 7.30 13.56 5.25
C LYS A 49 5.78 13.41 5.31
N ARG A 50 5.08 13.52 4.18
CA ARG A 50 3.61 13.53 4.09
C ARG A 50 3.03 12.21 3.60
N ILE A 51 3.79 11.40 2.85
CA ILE A 51 3.30 10.15 2.28
C ILE A 51 4.08 8.95 2.83
N LYS A 52 3.36 8.08 3.54
CA LYS A 52 3.85 6.78 4.01
C LYS A 52 3.44 5.71 3.02
N ILE A 53 4.41 5.21 2.26
CA ILE A 53 4.23 4.08 1.35
C ILE A 53 4.47 2.80 2.13
N PHE A 54 3.49 1.91 2.14
CA PHE A 54 3.53 0.65 2.88
C PHE A 54 3.37 -0.53 1.92
N ASP A 55 4.37 -1.40 1.91
CA ASP A 55 4.33 -2.67 1.20
C ASP A 55 3.60 -3.71 2.05
N SER A 56 2.45 -4.23 1.60
CA SER A 56 1.71 -5.20 2.40
C SER A 56 2.40 -6.56 2.50
N LEU A 57 3.35 -6.86 1.61
CA LEU A 57 3.84 -8.23 1.35
C LEU A 57 2.73 -9.29 1.16
N SER A 58 1.53 -8.84 0.82
CA SER A 58 0.33 -9.66 0.63
C SER A 58 -0.37 -9.32 -0.69
N GLY A 59 -1.36 -10.12 -1.07
CA GLY A 59 -2.32 -9.84 -2.14
C GLY A 59 -3.75 -9.74 -1.61
N ALA A 60 -4.71 -9.57 -2.52
CA ALA A 60 -6.15 -9.66 -2.27
C ALA A 60 -6.60 -9.05 -0.93
N MET A 61 -7.38 -9.79 -0.14
CA MET A 61 -7.88 -9.34 1.16
C MET A 61 -6.80 -9.20 2.23
N GLY A 62 -5.64 -9.84 2.11
CA GLY A 62 -4.55 -9.59 3.05
C GLY A 62 -4.05 -8.13 2.97
N THR A 63 -3.97 -7.56 1.76
CA THR A 63 -3.75 -6.12 1.58
C THR A 63 -4.96 -5.31 2.05
N GLY A 64 -6.18 -5.76 1.72
CA GLY A 64 -7.43 -5.11 2.11
C GLY A 64 -7.60 -4.93 3.63
N PHE A 65 -7.28 -5.96 4.43
CA PHE A 65 -7.34 -5.90 5.89
C PHE A 65 -6.39 -4.87 6.48
N MET A 66 -5.22 -4.68 5.88
CA MET A 66 -4.28 -3.63 6.28
C MET A 66 -4.85 -2.24 5.97
N VAL A 67 -5.48 -2.04 4.80
CA VAL A 67 -6.16 -0.79 4.45
C VAL A 67 -7.30 -0.47 5.43
N LEU A 68 -8.16 -1.45 5.71
CA LEU A 68 -9.27 -1.28 6.67
C LEU A 68 -8.76 -0.97 8.08
N THR A 69 -7.68 -1.62 8.51
CA THR A 69 -7.05 -1.36 9.80
C THR A 69 -6.49 0.06 9.89
N ALA A 70 -5.80 0.54 8.84
CA ALA A 70 -5.31 1.91 8.79
C ALA A 70 -6.46 2.92 8.86
N ALA A 71 -7.49 2.76 8.04
CA ALA A 71 -8.65 3.65 8.00
C ALA A 71 -9.36 3.73 9.36
N ARG A 72 -9.66 2.58 9.97
CA ARG A 72 -10.28 2.52 11.31
C ARG A 72 -9.40 3.15 12.39
N SER A 73 -8.08 2.96 12.31
CA SER A 73 -7.14 3.53 13.27
C SER A 73 -7.03 5.06 13.15
N ILE A 74 -7.12 5.59 11.92
CA ILE A 74 -7.17 7.03 11.66
C ILE A 74 -8.43 7.65 12.29
N LEU A 75 -9.59 7.02 12.12
CA LEU A 75 -10.85 7.46 12.76
C LEU A 75 -10.75 7.46 14.30
N LYS A 76 -10.00 6.52 14.86
CA LYS A 76 -9.68 6.45 16.30
C LYS A 76 -8.56 7.42 16.74
N LYS A 77 -8.09 8.31 15.85
CA LYS A 77 -7.04 9.31 16.10
C LYS A 77 -5.72 8.71 16.59
N TYR A 78 -5.39 7.49 16.18
CA TYR A 78 -4.09 6.89 16.51
C TYR A 78 -2.94 7.63 15.83
N SER A 79 -1.78 7.66 16.50
CA SER A 79 -0.57 8.25 15.93
C SER A 79 -0.10 7.47 14.69
N CYS A 80 0.66 8.13 13.82
CA CYS A 80 1.21 7.47 12.64
C CYS A 80 2.07 6.24 13.02
N ASP A 81 2.84 6.33 14.10
CA ASP A 81 3.72 5.24 14.54
C ASP A 81 2.91 4.04 15.05
N LYS A 82 1.82 4.30 15.78
CA LYS A 82 0.91 3.24 16.22
C LYS A 82 0.22 2.57 15.03
N ILE A 83 -0.17 3.33 14.00
CA ILE A 83 -0.73 2.76 12.78
C ILE A 83 0.30 1.89 12.08
N LEU A 84 1.54 2.37 11.90
CA LEU A 84 2.61 1.59 11.28
C LEU A 84 2.93 0.31 12.07
N PHE A 85 2.92 0.38 13.39
CA PHE A 85 3.07 -0.81 14.25
C PHE A 85 1.98 -1.85 13.96
N LEU A 86 0.70 -1.45 13.95
CA LEU A 86 -0.42 -2.35 13.64
C LEU A 86 -0.30 -2.95 12.23
N LEU A 87 0.11 -2.14 11.25
CA LEU A 87 0.30 -2.60 9.88
C LEU A 87 1.44 -3.62 9.76
N ASN A 88 2.57 -3.40 10.44
CA ASN A 88 3.67 -4.37 10.48
C ASN A 88 3.23 -5.66 11.19
N PHE A 89 2.54 -5.57 12.32
CA PHE A 89 1.99 -6.74 13.01
C PHE A 89 1.08 -7.56 12.09
N LEU A 90 0.17 -6.90 11.35
CA LEU A 90 -0.69 -7.60 10.39
C LEU A 90 0.08 -8.19 9.22
N ARG A 91 1.10 -7.50 8.70
CA ARG A 91 1.98 -8.03 7.65
C ARG A 91 2.59 -9.37 8.06
N ASP A 92 3.02 -9.48 9.31
CA ASP A 92 3.72 -10.67 9.79
C ASP A 92 2.77 -11.81 10.20
N ASN A 93 1.48 -11.51 10.42
CA ASN A 93 0.50 -12.47 10.95
C ASN A 93 -0.61 -12.86 9.97
N ILE A 94 -0.81 -12.12 8.87
CA ILE A 94 -1.79 -12.49 7.85
C ILE A 94 -1.24 -13.64 7.01
N LYS A 95 -2.00 -14.75 7.00
CA LYS A 95 -1.78 -15.88 6.10
C LYS A 95 -2.90 -15.92 5.08
N MET A 96 -2.55 -16.04 3.81
CA MET A 96 -3.51 -16.23 2.73
C MET A 96 -3.48 -17.69 2.29
N TYR A 97 -4.67 -18.29 2.25
CA TYR A 97 -4.90 -19.60 1.65
C TYR A 97 -5.88 -19.41 0.51
N GLY A 98 -5.57 -20.00 -0.64
CA GLY A 98 -6.41 -19.97 -1.82
C GLY A 98 -6.21 -21.26 -2.60
N THR A 99 -7.26 -21.69 -3.28
CA THR A 99 -7.18 -22.75 -4.27
C THR A 99 -7.32 -22.13 -5.66
N ILE A 100 -6.70 -22.78 -6.64
CA ILE A 100 -6.83 -22.44 -8.05
C ILE A 100 -7.15 -23.71 -8.82
N ASP A 101 -7.96 -23.59 -9.87
CA ASP A 101 -8.33 -24.75 -10.68
C ASP A 101 -7.14 -25.26 -11.52
N THR A 102 -6.18 -24.38 -11.83
CA THR A 102 -4.98 -24.74 -12.59
C THR A 102 -3.80 -23.79 -12.33
N LEU A 103 -2.58 -24.35 -12.32
CA LEU A 103 -1.32 -23.60 -12.22
C LEU A 103 -0.90 -22.90 -13.53
N LYS A 104 -1.58 -23.16 -14.65
CA LYS A 104 -1.21 -22.67 -16.00
C LYS A 104 -0.96 -21.16 -16.06
N TYR A 105 -1.73 -20.38 -15.31
CA TYR A 105 -1.63 -18.91 -15.32
C TYR A 105 -0.55 -18.38 -14.39
N LEU A 106 -0.26 -19.09 -13.29
CA LEU A 106 0.76 -18.70 -12.32
C LEU A 106 2.17 -18.83 -12.91
N GLN A 107 2.39 -19.82 -13.78
CA GLN A 107 3.69 -20.07 -14.42
C GLN A 107 4.05 -19.06 -15.53
N ARG A 108 3.06 -18.35 -16.10
CA ARG A 108 3.25 -17.42 -17.23
C ARG A 108 3.54 -15.97 -16.84
N SER A 109 3.59 -15.69 -15.53
CA SER A 109 3.60 -14.34 -14.95
C SER A 109 4.99 -13.86 -14.56
#